data_AF-A0A0L9V5I8-F1
#
_entry.id   AF-A0A0L9V5I8-F1
#
_cell.length_a   1.000
_cell.length_b   1.000
_cell.length_c   1.000
_cell.angle_alpha   90.00
_cell.angle_beta   90.00
_cell.angle_gamma   90.00
#
_symmetry.space_group_name_H-M   'P 1'
#
loop_
_entity.id
_entity.type
_entity.pdbx_description
1 polymer ?
#
loop_
_entity_poly.entity_id
_entity_poly.type
_entity_poly.pdbx_seq_one_letter_code
_entity_poly.pdbx_strand_id
1 'polypeptide(L)'
;MMATSHDRTTIFTVSFEAKYTNSPAFKYFVIAYSVITVYGFFVLFLPAKSLLWQLVVALDLVFTMLVVSSLSAAIAIAQVGKKGNSYAGWLPICDSVPKYCDGATRALIAGFVAMIIYIILLLHSIHTIIDPLLLRKS
;
A
#
# COMPACT_ATOMS: atom_id res chain seq x y z
N MET A 1 -7.71 -8.32 6.80
CA MET A 1 -8.98 -7.83 6.23
C MET A 1 -9.36 -6.54 6.97
N MET A 2 -9.02 -5.38 6.40
CA MET A 2 -9.38 -4.06 6.97
C MET A 2 -10.80 -3.63 6.54
N ALA A 3 -11.39 -4.33 5.56
CA ALA A 3 -12.69 -4.03 4.97
C ALA A 3 -13.91 -4.42 5.84
N THR A 4 -13.72 -5.15 6.94
CA THR A 4 -14.85 -5.71 7.73
C THR A 4 -14.84 -5.38 9.22
N SER A 5 -13.89 -4.58 9.73
CA SER A 5 -13.87 -4.21 11.15
C SER A 5 -14.70 -2.96 11.40
N HIS A 6 -15.99 -3.17 11.69
CA HIS A 6 -16.86 -2.17 12.29
C HIS A 6 -16.74 -2.27 13.82
N ASP A 7 -16.01 -1.35 14.45
CA ASP A 7 -16.09 -1.14 15.90
C ASP A 7 -16.55 0.31 16.15
N ARG A 8 -17.68 0.47 16.84
CA ARG A 8 -18.22 1.76 17.29
C ARG A 8 -17.81 1.97 18.75
N THR A 9 -17.11 3.06 19.04
CA THR A 9 -16.86 3.51 20.42
C THR A 9 -17.31 4.97 20.55
N THR A 10 -18.32 5.21 21.36
CA THR A 10 -18.84 6.55 21.68
C THR A 10 -17.94 7.23 22.71
N ILE A 11 -17.23 8.28 22.30
CA ILE A 11 -16.48 9.17 23.19
C ILE A 11 -17.07 10.59 22.98
N PHE A 12 -17.60 11.20 24.05
CA PHE A 12 -18.00 12.62 24.13
C PHE A 12 -19.18 13.13 23.27
N THR A 13 -20.35 12.47 23.29
CA THR A 13 -21.60 12.99 22.66
C THR A 13 -21.48 13.24 21.14
N VAL A 14 -20.39 12.78 20.52
CA VAL A 14 -20.18 12.69 19.08
C VAL A 14 -19.81 11.26 18.74
N SER A 15 -20.63 10.62 17.91
CA SER A 15 -20.38 9.26 17.45
C SER A 15 -19.21 9.27 16.47
N PHE A 16 -17.99 8.99 16.94
CA PHE A 16 -16.84 8.76 16.08
C PHE A 16 -16.97 7.37 15.42
N GLU A 17 -17.62 7.33 14.27
CA GLU A 17 -17.59 6.19 13.38
C GLU A 17 -16.22 6.18 12.69
N ALA A 18 -15.24 5.49 13.31
CA ALA A 18 -13.92 5.25 12.73
C ALA A 18 -14.03 4.25 11.57
N LYS A 19 -14.71 4.65 10.50
CA LYS A 19 -14.66 3.99 9.22
C LYS A 19 -13.28 4.21 8.63
N TYR A 20 -12.68 3.14 8.11
CA TYR A 20 -11.55 3.17 7.16
C TYR A 20 -11.75 4.24 6.04
N THR A 21 -13.00 4.58 5.74
CA THR A 21 -13.46 5.59 4.78
C THR A 21 -13.13 7.06 5.15
N ASN A 22 -12.82 7.39 6.42
CA ASN A 22 -12.65 8.80 6.85
C ASN A 22 -11.21 9.32 6.79
N SER A 23 -10.20 8.44 6.71
CA SER A 23 -8.81 8.87 6.56
C SER A 23 -8.37 8.71 5.09
N PRO A 24 -8.13 9.82 4.36
CA PRO A 24 -7.80 9.75 2.93
C PRO A 24 -6.54 8.92 2.65
N ALA A 25 -5.60 8.86 3.59
CA ALA A 25 -4.38 8.05 3.48
C ALA A 25 -4.66 6.53 3.46
N PHE A 26 -5.54 6.03 4.35
CA PHE A 26 -5.88 4.60 4.36
C PHE A 26 -6.69 4.21 3.12
N LYS A 27 -7.60 5.07 2.66
CA LYS A 27 -8.29 4.89 1.37
C LYS A 27 -7.31 4.76 0.22
N TYR A 28 -6.34 5.68 0.16
CA TYR A 28 -5.32 5.66 -0.89
C TYR A 28 -4.49 4.37 -0.85
N PHE A 29 -4.07 3.93 0.33
CA PHE A 29 -3.37 2.65 0.53
C PHE A 29 -4.17 1.46 0.00
N VAL A 30 -5.44 1.30 0.37
CA VAL A 30 -6.23 0.14 -0.09
C VAL A 30 -6.51 0.20 -1.60
N ILE A 31 -6.82 1.39 -2.14
CA ILE A 31 -7.03 1.55 -3.59
C ILE A 31 -5.75 1.19 -4.34
N ALA A 32 -4.61 1.73 -3.92
CA ALA A 32 -3.29 1.44 -4.50
C ALA A 32 -3.01 -0.07 -4.56
N TYR A 33 -3.11 -0.76 -3.42
CA TYR A 33 -2.82 -2.19 -3.35
C TYR A 33 -3.85 -3.05 -4.11
N SER A 34 -5.10 -2.59 -4.22
CA SER A 34 -6.12 -3.28 -5.01
C SER A 34 -5.82 -3.23 -6.52
N VAL A 35 -5.48 -2.05 -7.05
CA VAL A 35 -5.09 -1.86 -8.47
C VAL A 35 -3.92 -2.77 -8.81
N ILE A 36 -2.97 -2.87 -7.90
CA ILE A 36 -1.74 -3.64 -8.06
C ILE A 36 -2.01 -5.14 -8.04
N THR A 37 -2.91 -5.60 -7.18
CA THR A 37 -3.34 -7.01 -7.17
C THR A 37 -4.00 -7.38 -8.50
N VAL A 38 -4.88 -6.52 -9.02
CA VAL A 38 -5.53 -6.72 -10.33
C VAL A 38 -4.49 -6.70 -11.44
N TYR A 39 -3.57 -5.73 -11.42
CA TYR A 39 -2.51 -5.63 -12.42
C TYR A 39 -1.60 -6.87 -12.42
N GLY A 40 -1.12 -7.30 -11.25
CA GLY A 40 -0.29 -8.51 -11.13
C GLY A 40 -1.01 -9.77 -11.62
N PHE A 41 -2.32 -9.88 -11.39
CA PHE A 41 -3.14 -10.94 -11.96
C PHE A 41 -3.18 -10.88 -13.48
N PHE A 42 -3.36 -9.69 -14.07
CA PHE A 42 -3.32 -9.49 -15.52
C PHE A 42 -1.95 -9.84 -16.13
N VAL A 43 -0.86 -9.42 -15.50
CA VAL A 43 0.52 -9.71 -15.96
C VAL A 43 0.78 -11.22 -16.03
N LEU A 44 0.18 -12.01 -15.13
CA LEU A 44 0.33 -13.48 -15.13
C LEU A 44 -0.20 -14.15 -16.40
N PHE A 45 -1.16 -13.53 -17.10
CA PHE A 45 -1.73 -14.04 -18.35
C PHE A 45 -0.99 -13.54 -19.60
N LEU A 46 0.01 -12.68 -19.47
CA LEU A 46 0.73 -12.15 -20.62
C LEU A 46 1.76 -13.15 -21.17
N PRO A 47 1.81 -13.36 -22.51
CA PRO A 47 2.79 -14.25 -23.13
C PRO A 47 4.21 -13.66 -23.07
N ALA A 48 5.17 -14.49 -22.66
CA ALA A 48 6.57 -14.11 -22.37
C ALA A 48 7.41 -13.60 -23.58
N LYS A 49 6.86 -13.54 -24.80
CA LYS A 49 7.59 -13.20 -26.04
C LYS A 49 7.01 -12.03 -26.82
N SER A 50 6.33 -11.09 -26.15
CA SER A 50 5.74 -9.92 -26.80
C SER A 50 6.54 -8.64 -26.52
N LEU A 51 6.55 -7.72 -27.49
CA LEU A 51 7.06 -6.34 -27.38
C LEU A 51 6.41 -5.57 -26.21
N LEU A 52 5.27 -6.07 -25.70
CA LEU A 52 4.58 -5.60 -24.51
C LEU A 52 5.39 -5.71 -23.21
N TRP A 53 6.48 -6.48 -23.17
CA TRP A 53 7.29 -6.62 -21.96
C TRP A 53 7.91 -5.29 -21.53
N GLN A 54 8.32 -4.43 -22.46
CA GLN A 54 8.85 -3.10 -22.14
C GLN A 54 7.79 -2.17 -21.52
N LEU A 55 6.52 -2.33 -21.93
CA LEU A 55 5.38 -1.63 -21.32
C LEU A 55 5.11 -2.14 -19.90
N VAL A 56 5.22 -3.45 -19.68
CA VAL A 56 5.09 -4.07 -18.34
C VAL A 56 6.11 -3.49 -17.37
N VAL A 57 7.39 -3.36 -17.78
CA VAL A 57 8.42 -2.78 -16.89
C VAL A 57 8.17 -1.32 -16.57
N ALA A 58 7.74 -0.53 -17.56
CA ALA A 58 7.38 0.87 -17.32
C ALA A 58 6.20 0.98 -16.34
N LEU A 59 5.18 0.13 -16.50
CA LEU A 59 4.03 0.06 -15.59
C LEU A 59 4.43 -0.42 -14.19
N ASP A 60 5.26 -1.45 -14.07
CA ASP A 60 5.81 -1.94 -12.79
C ASP A 60 6.50 -0.81 -12.01
N LEU A 61 7.30 0.01 -12.69
CA LEU A 61 7.96 1.17 -12.08
C LEU A 61 6.93 2.18 -11.55
N VAL A 62 5.89 2.49 -12.33
CA VAL A 62 4.82 3.40 -11.89
C VAL A 62 4.06 2.83 -10.69
N PHE A 63 3.73 1.54 -10.71
CA PHE A 63 3.02 0.89 -9.62
C PHE A 63 3.85 0.82 -8.34
N THR A 64 5.14 0.50 -8.42
CA THR A 64 6.03 0.50 -7.24
C THR A 64 6.10 1.89 -6.59
N MET A 65 6.21 2.97 -7.37
CA MET A 65 6.18 4.34 -6.85
C MET A 65 4.86 4.68 -6.16
N LEU A 66 3.75 4.20 -6.73
CA LEU A 66 2.41 4.38 -6.18
C LEU A 66 2.20 3.62 -4.86
N VAL A 67 2.75 2.40 -4.73
CA VAL A 67 2.79 1.64 -3.45
C VAL A 67 3.55 2.40 -2.39
N VAL A 68 4.77 2.84 -2.71
CA VAL A 68 5.66 3.51 -1.75
C VAL A 68 5.02 4.80 -1.23
N SER A 69 4.48 5.60 -2.14
CA SER A 69 3.80 6.85 -1.80
C SER A 69 2.56 6.62 -0.94
N SER A 70 1.76 5.61 -1.25
CA SER A 70 0.55 5.30 -0.47
C SER A 70 0.85 4.70 0.89
N LEU A 71 1.82 3.78 0.98
CA LEU A 71 2.24 3.15 2.22
C LEU A 71 2.86 4.18 3.18
N SER A 72 3.73 5.07 2.69
CA SER A 72 4.34 6.11 3.50
C SER A 72 3.30 7.08 4.08
N ALA A 73 2.32 7.50 3.27
CA ALA A 73 1.20 8.33 3.75
C ALA A 73 0.36 7.61 4.82
N ALA A 74 0.06 6.33 4.62
CA ALA A 74 -0.70 5.54 5.59
C ALA A 74 0.07 5.30 6.89
N ILE A 75 1.37 5.05 6.82
CA ILE A 75 2.25 4.93 7.99
C ILE A 75 2.29 6.25 8.76
N ALA A 76 2.42 7.39 8.07
CA ALA A 76 2.44 8.70 8.73
C ALA A 76 1.16 8.93 9.53
N ILE A 77 -0.01 8.71 8.94
CA ILE A 77 -1.30 8.84 9.66
C ILE A 77 -1.43 7.81 10.77
N ALA A 78 -0.95 6.58 10.58
CA ALA A 78 -0.95 5.57 11.63
C ALA A 78 -0.07 5.96 12.83
N GLN A 79 1.10 6.55 12.60
CA GLN A 79 1.97 7.06 13.66
C GLN A 79 1.31 8.19 14.45
N VAL A 80 0.68 9.14 13.75
CA VAL A 80 -0.06 10.23 14.41
C VAL A 80 -1.24 9.66 15.19
N GLY A 81 -1.96 8.66 14.67
CA GLY A 81 -3.07 8.01 15.37
C GLY A 81 -2.64 7.22 16.62
N LYS A 82 -1.43 6.63 16.60
CA LYS A 82 -0.89 5.83 17.72
C LYS A 82 -0.26 6.69 18.82
N LYS A 83 0.54 7.69 18.45
CA LYS A 83 1.31 8.49 19.41
C LYS A 83 0.62 9.81 19.78
N GLY A 84 -0.30 10.30 18.95
CA GLY A 84 -0.82 11.66 19.03
C GLY A 84 0.25 12.71 18.70
N ASN A 85 -0.18 13.96 18.55
CA ASN A 85 0.72 15.10 18.52
C ASN A 85 0.09 16.27 19.28
N SER A 86 0.54 16.49 20.52
CA SER A 86 0.03 17.56 21.38
C SER A 86 0.22 18.96 20.78
N TYR A 87 1.29 19.16 19.99
CA TYR A 87 1.55 20.44 19.31
C TYR A 87 0.54 20.76 18.20
N ALA A 88 -0.05 19.74 17.57
CA ALA A 88 -1.08 19.91 16.54
C ALA A 88 -2.51 19.64 17.07
N GLY A 89 -2.67 19.42 18.38
CA GLY A 89 -3.95 19.06 19.00
C GLY A 89 -4.48 17.66 18.65
N TRP A 90 -3.63 16.78 18.09
CA TRP A 90 -4.03 15.41 17.76
C TRP A 90 -3.92 14.51 19.00
N LEU A 91 -5.06 14.06 19.52
CA LEU A 91 -5.09 13.06 20.60
C LEU A 91 -4.83 11.64 20.06
N PRO A 92 -4.20 10.76 20.86
CA PRO A 92 -4.03 9.35 20.51
C PRO A 92 -5.40 8.66 20.45
N ILE A 93 -5.78 8.21 19.25
CA ILE A 93 -7.06 7.52 19.02
C ILE A 93 -6.93 6.03 19.32
N CYS A 94 -5.73 5.45 19.13
CA CYS A 94 -5.51 4.02 19.29
C CYS A 94 -5.65 3.49 20.73
N ASP A 95 -5.58 4.34 21.75
CA ASP A 95 -5.88 3.95 23.14
C ASP A 95 -7.37 3.66 23.35
N SER A 96 -8.25 4.37 22.65
CA SER A 96 -9.71 4.21 22.77
C SER A 96 -10.27 3.11 21.86
N VAL A 97 -9.60 2.79 20.74
CA VAL A 97 -10.02 1.76 19.75
C VAL A 97 -8.90 0.77 19.41
N PRO A 98 -8.45 -0.06 20.36
CA PRO A 98 -7.29 -0.93 20.17
C PRO A 98 -7.49 -1.99 19.08
N LYS A 99 -8.70 -2.54 18.92
CA LYS A 99 -9.01 -3.56 17.89
C LYS A 99 -8.89 -3.01 16.47
N TYR A 100 -9.41 -1.81 16.22
CA TYR A 100 -9.29 -1.14 14.92
C TYR A 100 -7.82 -0.81 14.60
N CYS A 101 -7.09 -0.29 15.59
CA CYS A 101 -5.69 0.08 15.41
C CYS A 101 -4.78 -1.13 15.20
N ASP A 102 -5.05 -2.27 15.86
CA ASP A 102 -4.35 -3.53 15.61
C ASP A 102 -4.64 -4.05 14.18
N GLY A 103 -5.91 -3.99 13.74
CA GLY A 103 -6.29 -4.33 12.38
C GLY A 103 -5.59 -3.48 11.31
N ALA A 104 -5.50 -2.16 11.54
CA ALA A 104 -4.77 -1.23 10.68
C ALA A 104 -3.27 -1.53 10.64
N THR A 105 -2.68 -1.80 11.80
CA THR A 105 -1.25 -2.13 11.93
C THR A 105 -0.92 -3.42 11.17
N ARG A 106 -1.74 -4.47 11.32
CA ARG A 106 -1.59 -5.72 10.57
C ARG A 106 -1.70 -5.50 9.06
N ALA A 107 -2.61 -4.63 8.61
CA ALA A 107 -2.75 -4.29 7.19
C ALA A 107 -1.51 -3.55 6.66
N LEU A 108 -0.94 -2.63 7.43
CA LEU A 108 0.30 -1.93 7.06
C LEU A 108 1.49 -2.88 6.98
N ILE A 109 1.61 -3.82 7.92
CA ILE A 109 2.66 -4.86 7.89
C ILE A 109 2.51 -5.73 6.64
N ALA A 110 1.30 -6.19 6.33
CA ALA A 110 1.04 -6.96 5.11
C ALA A 110 1.35 -6.14 3.84
N GLY A 111 1.01 -4.85 3.85
CA GLY A 111 1.37 -3.93 2.76
C GLY A 111 2.88 -3.81 2.58
N PHE A 112 3.64 -3.64 3.67
CA PHE A 112 5.09 -3.56 3.63
C PHE A 112 5.74 -4.82 3.03
N VAL A 113 5.23 -6.01 3.37
CA VAL A 113 5.69 -7.27 2.75
C VAL A 113 5.40 -7.28 1.24
N ALA A 114 4.20 -6.88 0.83
CA ALA A 114 3.83 -6.79 -0.58
C ALA A 114 4.67 -5.75 -1.36
N MET A 115 5.04 -4.62 -0.73
CA MET A 115 5.98 -3.65 -1.30
C MET A 115 7.34 -4.29 -1.59
N ILE A 116 7.90 -5.06 -0.65
CA ILE A 116 9.18 -5.74 -0.84
C ILE A 116 9.12 -6.70 -2.03
N ILE A 117 8.04 -7.51 -2.10
CA ILE A 117 7.83 -8.43 -3.22
C ILE A 117 7.81 -7.66 -4.55
N TYR A 118 7.12 -6.52 -4.61
CA TYR A 118 7.06 -5.69 -5.81
C TYR A 118 8.41 -5.11 -6.23
N ILE A 119 9.26 -4.73 -5.26
CA ILE A 119 10.62 -4.26 -5.56
C ILE A 119 11.47 -5.39 -6.14
N ILE A 120 11.34 -6.61 -5.61
CA ILE A 120 12.05 -7.78 -6.14
C ILE A 120 11.59 -8.10 -7.56
N LEU A 121 10.28 -8.04 -7.82
CA LEU A 121 9.72 -8.21 -9.16
C LEU A 121 10.25 -7.14 -10.13
N LEU A 122 10.27 -5.87 -9.73
CA LEU A 122 10.83 -4.78 -10.52
C LEU A 122 12.32 -5.01 -10.85
N LEU A 123 13.12 -5.44 -9.87
CA LEU A 123 14.53 -5.78 -10.07
C LEU A 123 14.72 -6.90 -11.10
N HIS A 124 13.93 -7.97 -10.98
CA HIS A 124 13.95 -9.08 -11.94
C HIS A 124 13.53 -8.63 -13.34
N SER A 125 12.50 -7.78 -13.40
CA SER A 125 11.94 -7.19 -14.61
C SER A 125 12.99 -6.34 -15.35
N ILE A 126 13.71 -5.49 -14.63
CA ILE A 126 14.81 -4.68 -15.15
C ILE A 126 15.97 -5.57 -15.63
N HIS A 127 16.36 -6.58 -14.84
CA HIS A 127 17.47 -7.46 -15.20
C HIS A 127 17.20 -8.21 -16.51
N THR A 128 15.97 -8.71 -16.67
CA THR A 128 15.52 -9.41 -17.90
C THR A 128 15.60 -8.52 -19.14
N ILE A 129 15.39 -7.20 -19.02
CA ILE A 129 15.53 -6.25 -20.14
C ILE A 129 16.99 -5.87 -20.40
N ILE A 130 17.80 -5.70 -19.35
CA ILE A 130 19.19 -5.24 -19.49
C ILE A 130 20.09 -6.34 -20.08
N ASP A 131 19.86 -7.60 -19.70
CA ASP A 131 20.67 -8.75 -20.15
C ASP A 131 20.81 -8.85 -21.69
N PRO A 132 19.72 -8.84 -22.50
CA PRO A 132 19.83 -8.86 -23.96
C PRO A 132 20.44 -7.58 -24.55
N LEU A 133 20.35 -6.43 -23.88
CA LEU A 133 21.00 -5.19 -24.32
C LEU A 133 22.52 -5.23 -24.10
N LEU A 134 22.98 -5.84 -23.01
CA LEU A 134 24.40 -6.05 -22.75
C LEU A 134 24.99 -7.10 -23.70
N LEU A 135 24.28 -8.20 -23.96
CA LEU A 135 24.72 -9.23 -24.89
C LEU A 135 24.73 -8.79 -26.37
N ARG A 136 23.85 -7.85 -26.76
CA ARG A 136 23.87 -7.25 -28.11
C ARG A 136 25.04 -6.28 -28.33
N LYS A 137 25.69 -5.80 -27.27
CA LYS A 137 26.76 -4.79 -27.36
C LYS A 137 28.18 -5.41 -27.36
N SER A 138 28.32 -6.70 -27.05
CA SER A 138 29.58 -7.45 -27.18
C SER A 138 29.74 -8.07 -28.57
#